data_AF-X0UWC6-F1
#
_entry.id   AF-X0UWC6-F1
#
_cell.length_a   1.000
_cell.length_b   1.000
_cell.length_c   1.000
_cell.angle_alpha   90.00
_cell.angle_beta   90.00
_cell.angle_gamma   90.00
#
_symmetry.space_group_name_H-M   'P 1'
#
loop_
_entity.id
_entity.type
_entity.pdbx_description
1 polymer ?
#
loop_
_entity_poly.entity_id
_entity_poly.type
_entity_poly.pdbx_seq_one_letter_code
_entity_poly.pdbx_strand_id
1 'polypeptide(L)'
;MPIGIGTRSLVREMSLRGYWGTTLMSTEPAPTRIDLHPAVWLVPAGALLIALLPLPYGFYTLMRLVVCGAAIILAYQEYLLHNQMSGWLVIFAVLALLFNPLIPIYLTREIWAPIDIGAAIIFVLHWRHRSTKGKDA
;
A
#
# COMPACT_ATOMS: atom_id res chain seq x y z
N MET A 1 -55.89 -3.95 -21.59
CA MET A 1 -55.47 -2.95 -22.58
C MET A 1 -54.53 -1.96 -21.90
N PRO A 2 -53.25 -1.85 -22.29
CA PRO A 2 -52.32 -0.89 -21.69
C PRO A 2 -52.35 0.42 -22.51
N ILE A 3 -52.59 1.57 -21.88
CA ILE A 3 -52.54 2.88 -22.55
C ILE A 3 -51.65 3.83 -21.73
N GLY A 4 -50.42 3.99 -22.21
CA GLY A 4 -49.68 5.25 -22.25
C GLY A 4 -49.45 6.03 -20.96
N ILE A 5 -48.62 5.52 -20.05
CA ILE A 5 -48.01 6.35 -19.00
C ILE A 5 -47.01 7.32 -19.67
N GLY A 6 -47.34 8.61 -19.65
CA GLY A 6 -46.59 9.68 -20.30
C GLY A 6 -45.22 9.92 -19.67
N THR A 7 -44.21 9.20 -20.17
CA THR A 7 -42.78 9.33 -19.81
C THR A 7 -42.17 10.71 -20.08
N ARG A 8 -42.87 11.58 -20.81
CA ARG A 8 -42.41 12.96 -21.12
C ARG A 8 -42.53 13.93 -19.94
N SER A 9 -43.41 13.65 -18.98
CA SER A 9 -43.58 14.51 -17.80
C SER A 9 -42.39 14.38 -16.83
N LEU A 10 -41.96 13.15 -16.58
CA LEU A 10 -40.83 12.84 -15.68
C LEU A 10 -39.49 13.37 -16.20
N VAL A 11 -39.22 13.27 -17.50
CA VAL A 11 -37.97 13.79 -18.10
C VAL A 11 -37.86 15.31 -17.96
N ARG A 12 -38.98 16.03 -18.03
CA ARG A 12 -39.02 17.49 -17.88
C ARG A 12 -38.85 17.91 -16.41
N GLU A 13 -39.43 17.16 -15.47
CA GLU A 13 -39.18 17.39 -14.03
C GLU A 13 -37.74 17.08 -13.62
N MET A 14 -37.13 16.04 -14.21
CA MET A 14 -35.72 15.67 -13.97
C MET A 14 -34.74 16.70 -14.52
N SER A 15 -35.07 17.37 -15.64
CA SER A 15 -34.27 18.47 -16.21
C SER A 15 -34.34 19.75 -15.37
N LEU A 16 -35.51 20.07 -14.81
CA LEU A 16 -35.70 21.25 -13.95
C LEU A 16 -35.02 21.11 -12.58
N ARG A 17 -34.78 19.89 -12.11
CA ARG A 17 -34.13 19.62 -10.83
C ARG A 17 -32.63 19.35 -10.94
N GLY A 18 -32.01 19.44 -12.11
CA GLY A 18 -30.55 19.26 -12.27
C GLY A 18 -30.04 17.84 -12.00
N TYR A 19 -30.91 16.82 -12.03
CA TYR A 19 -30.56 15.41 -11.79
C TYR A 19 -30.29 14.63 -13.09
N TRP A 20 -29.83 15.29 -14.16
CA TRP A 20 -29.45 14.61 -15.40
C TRP A 20 -27.94 14.37 -15.40
N GLY A 21 -27.52 13.18 -14.93
CA GLY A 21 -26.19 12.65 -15.21
C GLY A 21 -25.36 12.06 -14.04
N THR A 22 -25.87 11.96 -12.81
CA THR A 22 -25.01 11.63 -11.65
C THR A 22 -25.33 10.32 -10.90
N THR A 23 -26.32 9.53 -11.34
CA THR A 23 -26.80 8.39 -10.50
C THR A 23 -26.52 6.99 -11.06
N LEU A 24 -26.10 6.82 -12.32
CA LEU A 24 -25.75 5.50 -12.88
C LEU A 24 -24.39 5.46 -13.61
N MET A 25 -23.62 6.54 -13.56
CA MET A 25 -22.27 6.64 -14.15
C MET A 25 -21.26 6.67 -12.99
N SER A 26 -20.49 5.58 -12.85
CA SER A 26 -19.38 5.38 -11.91
C SER A 26 -19.65 5.55 -10.40
N THR A 27 -20.33 4.58 -9.77
CA THR A 27 -19.68 3.98 -8.58
C THR A 27 -18.55 3.09 -9.09
N GLU A 28 -17.57 3.68 -9.79
CA GLU A 28 -16.26 3.08 -9.80
C GLU A 28 -15.86 3.10 -8.32
N PRO A 29 -15.59 1.97 -7.67
CA PRO A 29 -15.01 2.04 -6.34
C PRO A 29 -13.76 2.91 -6.50
N ALA A 30 -13.77 4.08 -5.85
CA ALA A 30 -12.60 4.96 -5.80
C ALA A 30 -11.38 4.07 -5.53
N PRO A 31 -10.27 4.24 -6.28
CA PRO A 31 -9.17 3.27 -6.36
C PRO A 31 -8.93 2.73 -4.97
N THR A 32 -9.27 1.45 -4.77
CA THR A 32 -9.46 0.88 -3.44
C THR A 32 -8.21 1.17 -2.63
N ARG A 33 -8.29 2.18 -1.76
CA ARG A 33 -7.30 2.37 -0.71
C ARG A 33 -7.44 1.09 0.09
N ILE A 34 -6.52 0.16 -0.10
CA ILE A 34 -6.47 -0.98 0.81
C ILE A 34 -6.24 -0.32 2.17
N ASP A 35 -7.26 -0.38 3.02
CA ASP A 35 -7.24 0.16 4.38
C ASP A 35 -6.30 -0.72 5.19
N LEU A 36 -5.01 -0.53 4.92
CA LEU A 36 -3.94 -1.31 5.46
C LEU A 36 -3.84 -0.97 6.93
N HIS A 37 -4.09 -1.97 7.76
CA HIS A 37 -4.00 -1.85 9.19
C HIS A 37 -2.56 -1.44 9.58
N PRO A 38 -2.35 -0.62 10.64
CA PRO A 38 -1.04 -0.23 11.16
C PRO A 38 0.00 -1.35 11.26
N ALA A 39 -0.49 -2.57 11.45
CA ALA A 39 0.29 -3.79 11.50
C ALA A 39 1.21 -3.98 10.29
N VAL A 40 0.85 -3.52 9.09
CA VAL A 40 1.67 -3.77 7.89
C VAL A 40 3.01 -3.02 7.92
N TRP A 41 3.13 -1.96 8.72
CA TRP A 41 4.41 -1.28 8.97
C TRP A 41 5.11 -1.78 10.22
N LEU A 42 4.35 -2.09 11.27
CA LEU A 42 4.90 -2.48 12.57
C LEU A 42 5.44 -3.93 12.58
N VAL A 43 4.80 -4.84 11.86
CA VAL A 43 5.21 -6.25 11.76
C VAL A 43 6.59 -6.41 11.12
N PRO A 44 6.87 -5.86 9.92
CA PRO A 44 8.20 -5.96 9.33
C PRO A 44 9.26 -5.19 10.15
N ALA A 45 8.92 -4.05 10.75
CA ALA A 45 9.83 -3.31 11.62
C ALA A 45 10.23 -4.13 12.87
N GLY A 46 9.26 -4.78 13.52
CA GLY A 46 9.53 -5.68 14.65
C GLY A 46 10.33 -6.90 14.22
N ALA A 47 10.03 -7.47 13.06
CA ALA A 47 10.81 -8.58 12.50
C ALA A 47 12.28 -8.17 12.27
N LEU A 48 12.54 -6.97 11.73
CA LEU A 48 13.88 -6.37 11.53
C LEU A 48 14.65 -6.24 12.83
N LEU A 49 14.00 -5.86 13.93
CA LEU A 49 14.63 -5.82 15.25
C LEU A 49 14.92 -7.23 15.79
N ILE A 50 14.05 -8.21 15.54
CA ILE A 50 14.27 -9.60 15.95
C ILE A 50 15.43 -10.23 15.18
N ALA A 51 15.63 -9.90 13.90
CA ALA A 51 16.78 -10.34 13.11
C ALA A 51 18.13 -9.86 13.67
N LEU A 52 18.13 -8.83 14.51
CA LEU A 52 19.31 -8.35 15.22
C LEU A 52 19.76 -9.29 16.36
N LEU A 53 19.00 -10.34 16.67
CA LEU A 53 19.45 -11.45 17.54
C LEU A 53 20.17 -12.55 16.73
N PRO A 54 21.12 -13.30 17.34
CA PRO A 54 21.80 -14.42 16.69
C PRO A 54 20.85 -15.62 16.53
N LEU A 55 19.96 -15.57 15.55
CA LEU A 55 19.04 -16.65 15.22
C LEU A 55 19.67 -17.66 14.25
N PRO A 56 19.21 -18.93 14.26
CA PRO A 56 19.65 -19.93 13.29
C PRO A 56 19.27 -19.51 11.86
N TYR A 57 20.07 -19.94 10.88
CA TYR A 57 20.04 -19.45 9.49
C TYR A 57 18.64 -19.43 8.85
N GLY A 58 17.81 -20.44 9.14
CA GLY A 58 16.44 -20.53 8.60
C GLY A 58 15.50 -19.39 9.01
N PHE A 59 15.72 -18.77 10.16
CA PHE A 59 14.89 -17.63 10.62
C PHE A 59 15.17 -16.37 9.80
N TYR A 60 16.40 -16.16 9.33
CA TYR A 60 16.72 -15.01 8.46
C TYR A 60 15.98 -15.08 7.12
N THR A 61 15.83 -16.28 6.55
CA THR A 61 15.09 -16.46 5.29
C THR A 61 13.59 -16.20 5.44
N LEU A 62 12.98 -16.68 6.53
CA LEU A 62 11.57 -16.38 6.85
C LEU A 62 11.35 -14.89 7.07
N MET A 63 12.29 -14.25 7.74
CA MET A 63 12.20 -12.85 8.07
C MET A 63 12.36 -11.97 6.82
N ARG A 64 13.25 -12.34 5.89
CA ARG A 64 13.34 -11.76 4.53
C ARG A 64 12.03 -11.89 3.76
N LEU A 65 11.37 -13.05 3.81
CA LEU A 65 10.06 -13.25 3.18
C LEU A 65 9.01 -12.28 3.73
N VAL A 66 8.95 -12.10 5.05
CA VAL A 66 8.02 -11.17 5.69
C VAL A 66 8.30 -9.72 5.27
N VAL A 67 9.57 -9.29 5.30
CA VAL A 67 9.97 -7.93 4.92
C VAL A 67 9.73 -7.68 3.44
N CYS A 68 10.09 -8.63 2.57
CA CYS A 68 9.86 -8.56 1.13
C CYS A 68 8.36 -8.48 0.81
N GLY A 69 7.54 -9.35 1.41
CA GLY A 69 6.09 -9.34 1.24
C GLY A 69 5.47 -8.01 1.67
N ALA A 70 5.89 -7.46 2.83
CA ALA A 70 5.43 -6.16 3.28
C ALA A 70 5.85 -5.03 2.34
N ALA A 71 7.10 -5.03 1.86
CA ALA A 71 7.61 -4.03 0.93
C ALA A 71 6.84 -4.04 -0.41
N ILE A 72 6.51 -5.22 -0.94
CA ILE A 72 5.70 -5.37 -2.17
C ILE A 72 4.30 -4.79 -1.97
N ILE A 73 3.64 -5.12 -0.86
CA ILE A 73 2.29 -4.60 -0.56
C ILE A 73 2.30 -3.07 -0.49
N LEU A 74 3.31 -2.48 0.17
CA LEU A 74 3.46 -1.03 0.27
C LEU A 74 3.77 -0.38 -1.08
N ALA A 75 4.67 -0.97 -1.87
CA ALA A 75 4.98 -0.49 -3.21
C ALA A 75 3.75 -0.50 -4.12
N TYR A 76 2.96 -1.58 -4.07
CA TYR A 76 1.72 -1.70 -4.85
C TYR A 76 0.68 -0.67 -4.42
N GLN A 77 0.50 -0.46 -3.11
CA GLN A 77 -0.41 0.58 -2.64
C GLN A 77 0.00 1.97 -3.13
N GLU A 78 1.30 2.28 -3.09
CA GLU A 78 1.80 3.58 -3.53
C GLU A 78 1.64 3.78 -5.04
N TYR A 79 1.81 2.69 -5.82
CA TYR A 79 1.53 2.67 -7.25
C TYR A 79 0.05 3.00 -7.54
N LEU A 80 -0.88 2.38 -6.81
CA LEU A 80 -2.32 2.61 -6.97
C LEU A 80 -2.75 4.03 -6.57
N LEU A 81 -2.15 4.58 -5.50
CA LEU A 81 -2.51 5.89 -4.97
C LEU A 81 -2.03 7.05 -5.85
N HIS A 82 -0.81 6.93 -6.36
CA HIS A 82 -0.15 8.04 -7.04
C HIS A 82 -0.15 7.89 -8.57
N ASN A 83 -0.43 6.69 -9.10
CA ASN A 83 -0.40 6.32 -10.52
C ASN A 83 0.85 6.83 -11.27
N GLN A 84 1.91 7.11 -10.52
CA GLN A 84 3.16 7.75 -10.92
C GLN A 84 4.29 7.17 -10.07
N MET A 85 5.52 7.19 -10.60
CA MET A 85 6.73 6.76 -9.91
C MET A 85 7.06 7.71 -8.74
N SER A 86 6.39 7.53 -7.61
CA SER A 86 6.71 8.20 -6.35
C SER A 86 8.09 7.73 -5.84
N GLY A 87 8.88 8.62 -5.25
CA GLY A 87 10.18 8.25 -4.65
C GLY A 87 10.06 7.12 -3.63
N TRP A 88 8.93 7.06 -2.90
CA TRP A 88 8.64 5.97 -1.96
C TRP A 88 8.46 4.62 -2.64
N LEU A 89 7.81 4.58 -3.81
CA LEU A 89 7.64 3.35 -4.60
C LEU A 89 9.01 2.76 -4.98
N VAL A 90 9.93 3.61 -5.44
CA VAL A 90 11.29 3.18 -5.83
C VAL A 90 12.03 2.62 -4.62
N ILE A 91 11.95 3.27 -3.46
CA ILE A 91 12.59 2.80 -2.23
C ILE A 91 12.05 1.42 -1.83
N PHE A 92 10.74 1.23 -1.82
CA PHE A 92 10.14 -0.07 -1.47
C PHE A 92 10.43 -1.15 -2.51
N ALA A 93 10.50 -0.80 -3.79
CA ALA A 93 10.90 -1.74 -4.84
C ALA A 93 12.35 -2.22 -4.65
N VAL A 94 13.26 -1.30 -4.31
CA VAL A 94 14.66 -1.66 -3.98
C VAL A 94 14.74 -2.53 -2.73
N LEU A 95 13.98 -2.21 -1.68
CA LEU A 95 13.92 -3.06 -0.48
C LEU A 95 13.35 -4.44 -0.79
N ALA A 96 12.28 -4.54 -1.57
CA ALA A 96 11.71 -5.82 -1.99
C ALA A 96 12.73 -6.66 -2.78
N LEU A 97 13.54 -6.03 -3.64
CA LEU A 97 14.61 -6.70 -4.37
C LEU A 97 15.75 -7.15 -3.44
N LEU A 98 16.16 -6.29 -2.51
CA LEU A 98 17.26 -6.55 -1.58
C LEU A 98 16.94 -7.68 -0.58
N PHE A 99 15.71 -7.72 -0.08
CA PHE A 99 15.22 -8.73 0.85
C PHE A 99 14.57 -9.94 0.12
N ASN A 100 14.75 -10.08 -1.19
CA ASN A 100 14.14 -11.16 -1.95
C ASN A 100 14.78 -12.52 -1.61
N PRO A 101 14.01 -13.52 -1.14
CA PRO A 101 14.53 -14.86 -0.83
C PRO A 101 15.03 -15.62 -2.06
N LEU A 102 14.63 -15.23 -3.28
CA LEU A 102 15.04 -15.89 -4.53
C LEU A 102 16.53 -15.66 -4.85
N ILE A 103 17.09 -14.54 -4.40
CA ILE A 103 18.51 -14.20 -4.59
C ILE A 103 19.14 -13.96 -3.22
N PRO A 104 19.45 -15.04 -2.47
CA PRO A 104 20.07 -14.90 -1.16
C PRO A 104 21.48 -14.33 -1.31
N ILE A 105 21.65 -13.06 -0.92
CA ILE A 105 22.97 -12.43 -0.85
C ILE A 105 23.66 -12.89 0.44
N TYR A 106 24.73 -13.66 0.27
CA TYR A 106 25.61 -14.12 1.34
C TYR A 106 26.57 -13.00 1.74
N LEU A 107 26.18 -12.17 2.71
CA LEU A 107 27.07 -11.20 3.36
C LEU A 107 27.25 -11.59 4.82
N THR A 108 28.33 -11.08 5.43
CA THR A 108 28.57 -11.22 6.87
C THR A 108 27.51 -10.46 7.66
N ARG A 109 27.24 -10.91 8.88
CA ARG A 109 26.26 -10.30 9.78
C ARG A 109 26.53 -8.83 10.06
N GLU A 110 27.80 -8.44 10.11
CA GLU A 110 28.22 -7.06 10.34
C GLU A 110 27.80 -6.11 9.22
N ILE A 111 27.68 -6.62 7.99
CA ILE A 111 27.21 -5.83 6.84
C ILE A 111 25.68 -5.85 6.76
N TRP A 112 25.04 -6.96 7.13
CA TRP A 112 23.57 -7.05 7.17
C TRP A 112 22.94 -6.21 8.28
N ALA A 113 23.56 -6.11 9.46
CA ALA A 113 23.03 -5.34 10.59
C ALA A 113 22.70 -3.86 10.24
N PRO A 114 23.59 -3.07 9.63
CA PRO A 114 23.25 -1.69 9.24
C PRO A 114 22.20 -1.63 8.14
N ILE A 115 22.14 -2.61 7.24
CA ILE A 115 21.09 -2.71 6.20
C ILE A 115 19.73 -2.92 6.83
N ASP A 116 19.63 -3.86 7.77
CA ASP A 116 18.39 -4.18 8.50
C ASP A 116 17.91 -2.96 9.32
N ILE A 117 18.83 -2.25 9.98
CA ILE A 117 18.52 -1.01 10.70
C ILE A 117 18.02 0.07 9.72
N GLY A 118 18.69 0.25 8.58
CA GLY A 118 18.30 1.20 7.55
C GLY A 118 16.90 0.92 7.00
N ALA A 119 16.60 -0.35 6.71
CA ALA A 119 15.27 -0.78 6.28
C ALA A 119 14.21 -0.49 7.34
N ALA A 120 14.47 -0.79 8.62
CA ALA A 120 13.55 -0.50 9.71
C ALA A 120 13.24 1.00 9.82
N ILE A 121 14.27 1.86 9.69
CA ILE A 121 14.10 3.32 9.69
C ILE A 121 13.23 3.77 8.51
N ILE A 122 13.44 3.23 7.30
CA ILE A 122 12.62 3.56 6.13
C ILE A 122 11.14 3.25 6.36
N PHE A 123 10.82 2.07 6.92
CA PHE A 123 9.44 1.70 7.25
C PHE A 123 8.81 2.69 8.25
N VAL A 124 9.56 3.11 9.27
CA VAL A 124 9.09 4.08 10.28
C VAL A 124 8.93 5.48 9.68
N LEU A 125 9.86 5.93 8.83
CA LEU A 125 9.78 7.23 8.15
C LEU A 125 8.56 7.30 7.23
N HIS A 126 8.31 6.23 6.48
CA HIS A 126 7.14 6.14 5.62
C HIS A 126 5.83 6.17 6.45
N TRP A 127 5.77 5.44 7.55
CA TRP A 127 4.65 5.50 8.50
C TRP A 127 4.40 6.92 9.00
N ARG A 128 5.46 7.62 9.42
CA ARG A 128 5.38 9.01 9.89
C ARG A 128 4.90 9.96 8.79
N HIS A 129 5.40 9.81 7.57
CA HIS A 129 4.99 10.65 6.44
C HIS A 129 3.52 10.41 6.04
N ARG A 130 3.02 9.17 6.19
CA ARG A 130 1.60 8.87 5.95
C ARG A 130 0.67 9.50 7.00
N SER A 131 1.13 9.64 8.25
CA SER A 131 0.31 10.16 9.37
C SER A 131 -0.03 11.65 9.28
N THR A 132 0.71 12.46 8.52
CA THR A 132 0.47 13.92 8.49
C THR A 132 -0.67 14.31 7.56
N LYS A 133 -0.93 13.53 6.50
CA LYS A 133 -2.00 13.84 5.53
C LYS A 133 -3.43 13.62 6.06
N GLY A 134 -3.60 13.04 7.25
CA GLY A 134 -4.91 12.66 7.80
C GLY A 134 -5.45 13.56 8.91
N LYS A 135 -4.71 14.59 9.34
CA LYS A 135 -5.14 15.47 10.44
C LYS A 135 -5.55 16.88 10.00
N ASP A 136 -5.38 17.18 8.71
CA ASP A 136 -5.61 18.50 8.12
C ASP A 136 -6.76 18.47 7.08
N ALA A 137 -7.61 17.43 7.10
CA ALA A 137 -8.77 17.26 6.23
C ALA A 137 -10.08 17.20 7.03
#